data_AF-A0A1A5ZX47-F1
#
_entry.id   AF-A0A1A5ZX47-F1
#
_cell.length_a   1.000
_cell.length_b   1.000
_cell.length_c   1.000
_cell.angle_alpha   90.00
_cell.angle_beta   90.00
_cell.angle_gamma   90.00
#
_symmetry.space_group_name_H-M   'P 1'
#
loop_
_entity.id
_entity.type
_entity.pdbx_description
1 polymer ?
#
loop_
_entity_poly.entity_id
_entity_poly.type
_entity_poly.pdbx_seq_one_letter_code
_entity_poly.pdbx_strand_id
1 'polypeptide(L)'
;MPINIKPVVGPGLAGCCTVFSILGIVILLALGSFFGRHVEGLTGSTKDPKDPDHVAKMCYAAAIIYGAFIVFCGLQMAVHRRYPRGVQL
;
A
#
# COMPACT_ATOMS: atom_id res chain seq x y z
N MET A 1 1.41 11.57 30.89
CA MET A 1 0.41 12.26 30.05
C MET A 1 -0.27 11.19 29.20
N PRO A 2 -1.53 10.79 29.47
CA PRO A 2 -2.19 9.83 28.60
C PRO A 2 -2.41 10.51 27.26
N ILE A 3 -1.71 10.05 26.23
CA ILE A 3 -1.91 10.53 24.87
C ILE A 3 -3.33 10.09 24.48
N ASN A 4 -4.24 11.04 24.33
CA ASN A 4 -5.63 10.81 23.94
C ASN A 4 -5.67 10.38 22.47
N ILE A 5 -5.32 9.11 22.19
CA ILE A 5 -5.25 8.58 20.83
C ILE A 5 -6.63 8.09 20.44
N LYS A 6 -7.49 9.04 20.04
CA LYS A 6 -8.73 8.70 19.35
C LYS A 6 -8.37 8.19 17.94
N PRO A 7 -8.88 7.02 17.53
CA PRO A 7 -8.69 6.55 16.17
C PRO A 7 -9.35 7.54 15.19
N VAL A 8 -8.58 8.00 14.20
CA VAL A 8 -9.04 8.96 13.17
C VAL A 8 -9.94 8.30 12.13
N VAL A 9 -9.75 6.99 11.91
CA VAL A 9 -10.53 6.19 10.97
C VAL A 9 -11.23 5.03 11.69
N GLY A 10 -12.38 4.62 11.18
CA GLY A 10 -13.12 3.48 11.71
C GLY A 10 -12.39 2.13 11.49
N PRO A 11 -12.70 1.10 12.30
CA PRO A 11 -12.00 -0.19 12.28
C PRO A 11 -12.16 -0.92 10.94
N GLY A 12 -13.35 -0.84 10.32
CA GLY A 12 -13.63 -1.47 9.04
C GLY A 12 -12.82 -0.88 7.89
N LEU A 13 -12.71 0.46 7.83
CA LEU A 13 -11.92 1.14 6.81
C LEU A 13 -10.42 0.92 7.02
N ALA A 14 -9.95 0.95 8.27
CA ALA A 14 -8.54 0.70 8.59
C ALA A 14 -8.10 -0.71 8.18
N GLY A 15 -8.95 -1.73 8.42
CA GLY A 15 -8.69 -3.10 7.99
C GLY A 15 -8.68 -3.27 6.47
N CYS A 16 -9.63 -2.64 5.76
CA CYS A 16 -9.65 -2.68 4.30
C CYS A 16 -8.40 -2.02 3.70
N CYS A 17 -8.01 -0.85 4.23
CA CYS A 17 -6.81 -0.11 3.84
C CYS A 17 -5.54 -0.97 3.94
N THR A 18 -5.33 -1.70 5.05
CA THR A 18 -4.12 -2.50 5.23
C THR A 18 -4.06 -3.67 4.25
N VAL A 19 -5.17 -4.39 4.03
CA VAL A 19 -5.23 -5.49 3.07
C VAL A 19 -4.96 -5.01 1.65
N PHE A 20 -5.61 -3.92 1.23
CA PHE A 20 -5.42 -3.36 -0.10
C PHE A 20 -3.98 -2.87 -0.32
N SER A 21 -3.36 -2.27 0.71
CA SER A 21 -1.98 -1.81 0.64
C SER A 21 -0.99 -2.97 0.55
N ILE A 22 -1.22 -4.08 1.25
CA ILE A 22 -0.38 -5.29 1.15
C ILE A 22 -0.46 -5.89 -0.27
N LEU A 23 -1.68 -6.06 -0.80
CA LEU A 23 -1.86 -6.57 -2.16
C LEU A 23 -1.26 -5.63 -3.20
N GLY A 24 -1.42 -4.32 -3.02
CA GLY A 24 -0.79 -3.30 -3.86
C GLY A 24 0.72 -3.47 -3.91
N ILE A 25 1.40 -3.54 -2.77
CA ILE A 25 2.87 -3.71 -2.74
C ILE A 25 3.30 -4.97 -3.50
N VAL A 26 2.64 -6.11 -3.29
CA VAL A 26 3.00 -7.36 -3.97
C VAL A 26 2.91 -7.23 -5.49
N ILE A 27 1.81 -6.63 -5.98
CA ILE A 27 1.60 -6.44 -7.43
C ILE A 27 2.60 -5.41 -7.99
N LEU A 28 2.83 -4.30 -7.31
CA LEU A 28 3.76 -3.26 -7.76
C LEU A 28 5.21 -3.74 -7.76
N LEU A 29 5.63 -4.56 -6.80
CA LEU A 29 6.96 -5.16 -6.80
C LEU A 29 7.12 -6.18 -7.93
N ALA A 30 6.10 -7.00 -8.19
CA ALA A 30 6.11 -7.92 -9.33
C ALA A 30 6.23 -7.14 -10.64
N LEU A 31 5.38 -6.13 -10.86
CA LEU A 31 5.43 -5.28 -12.07
C LEU A 31 6.75 -4.54 -12.21
N GLY A 32 7.29 -3.95 -11.13
CA GLY A 32 8.61 -3.32 -11.15
C GLY A 32 9.72 -4.27 -11.59
N SER A 33 9.68 -5.52 -11.13
CA SER A 33 10.64 -6.56 -11.53
C SER A 33 10.47 -7.02 -12.99
N PHE A 34 9.23 -7.03 -13.50
CA PHE A 34 8.95 -7.35 -14.91
C PHE A 34 9.39 -6.23 -15.85
N PHE A 35 9.09 -4.97 -15.51
CA PHE A 35 9.52 -3.81 -16.30
C PHE A 35 11.05 -3.66 -16.33
N GLY A 36 11.75 -3.93 -15.22
CA GLY A 36 13.21 -3.90 -15.17
C GLY A 36 13.91 -5.07 -15.89
N ARG A 37 13.16 -6.12 -16.29
CA ARG A 37 13.66 -7.22 -17.13
C ARG A 37 13.26 -7.08 -18.61
N HIS A 38 12.60 -5.99 -18.99
CA HIS A 38 12.11 -5.74 -20.35
C HIS A 38 11.38 -6.94 -20.97
N VAL A 39 10.50 -7.59 -20.19
CA VAL A 39 9.75 -8.74 -20.70
C VAL A 39 8.86 -8.31 -21.86
N GLU A 40 8.96 -9.01 -22.99
CA GLU A 40 8.25 -8.66 -24.24
C GLU A 40 6.73 -8.52 -24.07
N GLY A 41 6.14 -9.21 -23.08
CA GLY A 41 4.72 -9.09 -22.76
C GLY A 41 4.26 -7.75 -22.18
N LEU A 42 5.18 -6.90 -21.70
CA LEU A 42 4.88 -5.55 -21.18
C LEU A 42 5.62 -4.41 -21.91
N THR A 43 6.60 -4.75 -22.76
CA THR A 43 7.43 -3.76 -23.48
C THR A 43 7.58 -4.04 -24.97
N GLY A 44 6.87 -5.03 -25.53
CA GLY A 44 7.00 -5.47 -26.91
C GLY A 44 6.02 -4.85 -27.93
N SER A 45 5.05 -4.06 -27.48
CA SER A 45 4.02 -3.42 -28.31
C SER A 45 4.40 -1.98 -28.68
N THR A 46 3.99 -1.53 -29.87
CA THR A 46 4.26 -0.17 -30.36
C THR A 46 3.63 0.95 -29.51
N LYS A 47 2.73 0.62 -28.59
CA LYS A 47 2.08 1.54 -27.65
C LYS A 47 2.70 1.49 -26.24
N ASP A 48 3.72 0.66 -26.03
CA ASP A 48 4.33 0.49 -24.71
C ASP A 48 5.22 1.69 -24.35
N PRO A 49 5.46 1.92 -23.05
CA PRO A 49 6.30 3.01 -22.59
C PRO A 49 7.68 2.96 -23.24
N LYS A 50 8.11 4.10 -23.81
CA LYS A 50 9.41 4.25 -24.47
C LYS A 50 10.60 3.98 -23.53
N ASP A 51 10.39 4.21 -22.23
CA ASP A 51 11.37 4.01 -21.16
C ASP A 51 10.80 3.12 -20.04
N PRO A 52 10.85 1.79 -20.20
CA PRO A 52 10.31 0.85 -19.20
C PRO A 52 11.01 0.92 -17.84
N ASP A 53 12.27 1.33 -17.80
CA ASP A 53 13.00 1.58 -16.54
C ASP A 53 12.41 2.74 -15.73
N HIS A 54 11.85 3.74 -16.40
CA HIS A 54 11.18 4.85 -15.73
C HIS A 54 9.89 4.35 -15.06
N VAL A 55 9.13 3.51 -15.76
CA VAL A 55 7.92 2.89 -15.21
C VAL A 55 8.24 1.97 -14.03
N ALA A 56 9.31 1.16 -14.12
CA ALA A 56 9.78 0.34 -13.02
C ALA A 56 10.09 1.18 -11.77
N LYS A 57 10.82 2.29 -11.93
CA LYS A 57 11.12 3.24 -10.83
C LYS A 57 9.85 3.82 -10.20
N MET A 58 8.85 4.16 -11.01
CA MET A 58 7.57 4.66 -10.51
C MET A 58 6.79 3.58 -9.73
N CYS A 59 6.82 2.32 -10.18
CA CYS A 59 6.25 1.20 -9.43
C CYS A 59 6.92 1.02 -8.05
N TYR A 60 8.26 1.11 -7.98
CA TYR A 60 8.97 1.06 -6.70
C TYR A 60 8.64 2.26 -5.80
N ALA A 61 8.56 3.47 -6.35
CA ALA A 61 8.15 4.65 -5.60
C ALA A 61 6.74 4.52 -5.02
N ALA A 62 5.80 3.99 -5.82
CA ALA A 62 4.44 3.74 -5.36
C ALA A 62 4.36 2.61 -4.31
N ALA A 63 5.20 1.56 -4.42
CA ALA A 63 5.30 0.53 -3.38
C ALA A 63 5.72 1.10 -2.02
N ILE A 64 6.63 2.08 -2.00
CA ILE A 64 7.05 2.79 -0.76
C ILE A 64 5.85 3.53 -0.14
N ILE A 65 5.04 4.19 -0.96
CA ILE A 65 3.84 4.93 -0.49
C ILE A 65 2.83 3.95 0.12
N TYR A 66 2.55 2.82 -0.53
CA TYR A 66 1.70 1.77 0.07
C TYR A 66 2.29 1.22 1.37
N GLY A 67 3.62 1.12 1.48
CA GLY A 67 4.31 0.78 2.73
C GLY A 67 4.00 1.76 3.85
N ALA A 68 4.00 3.07 3.56
CA ALA A 68 3.61 4.09 4.52
C ALA A 68 2.14 3.97 4.94
N PHE A 69 1.24 3.64 4.01
CA PHE A 69 -0.18 3.36 4.32
C PHE A 69 -0.36 2.15 5.23
N ILE A 70 0.43 1.08 5.06
CA ILE A 70 0.41 -0.08 5.98
C ILE A 70 0.79 0.34 7.38
N VAL A 71 1.86 1.14 7.54
CA VAL A 71 2.30 1.62 8.85
C VAL A 71 1.21 2.46 9.50
N PHE A 72 0.64 3.42 8.75
CA PHE A 72 -0.40 4.30 9.26
C PHE A 72 -1.70 3.56 9.62
N CYS A 73 -2.28 2.82 8.68
CA CYS A 73 -3.52 2.06 8.91
C CYS A 73 -3.30 0.92 9.94
N GLY A 74 -2.10 0.34 9.99
CA GLY A 74 -1.70 -0.67 10.98
C GLY A 74 -1.60 -0.11 12.41
N LEU A 75 -1.02 1.09 12.58
CA LEU A 75 -1.01 1.79 13.87
C LEU A 75 -2.43 2.13 14.33
N GLN A 76 -3.31 2.58 13.41
CA GLN A 76 -4.71 2.86 13.73
C GLN A 76 -5.48 1.60 14.16
N MET A 77 -5.27 0.48 13.48
CA MET A 77 -5.81 -0.83 13.89
C MET A 77 -5.29 -1.28 15.25
N ALA A 78 -3.99 -1.08 15.53
CA ALA A 78 -3.37 -1.43 16.80
C ALA A 78 -3.96 -0.61 17.96
N VAL A 79 -4.14 0.71 17.77
CA VAL A 79 -4.82 1.57 18.74
C VAL A 79 -6.26 1.12 18.96
N HIS A 80 -6.98 0.78 17.88
CA HIS A 80 -8.36 0.31 17.97
C HIS A 80 -8.51 -0.99 18.76
N ARG A 81 -7.52 -1.89 18.67
CA ARG A 81 -7.45 -3.13 19.49
C ARG A 81 -7.17 -2.85 20.97
N ARG A 82 -6.50 -1.74 21.29
CA ARG A 82 -6.09 -1.37 22.66
C ARG A 82 -7.14 -0.52 23.38
N TYR A 83 -8.08 0.11 22.68
CA TYR A 83 -9.24 0.74 23.30
C TYR A 83 -10.24 -0.34 23.76
N PRO A 84 -10.47 -0.52 25.08
CA PRO A 84 -11.48 -1.45 25.58
C PRO A 84 -12.87 -1.01 25.08
N ARG A 85 -13.69 -2.02 24.77
CA ARG A 85 -14.96 -1.96 24.04
C ARG A 85 -16.08 -1.21 24.79
N GLY A 86 -15.89 0.07 25.09
CA GLY A 86 -16.95 0.96 25.54
C GLY A 86 -17.56 1.68 24.35
N VAL A 87 -18.65 1.13 23.80
CA VAL A 87 -19.50 1.72 22.74
C VAL A 87 -18.85 1.80 21.34
N GLN A 88 -19.11 0.78 20.54
CA GLN A 88 -19.23 0.90 19.08
C GLN A 88 -20.69 0.54 18.73
N LEU A 89 -21.61 1.46 19.02
CA LEU A 89 -22.93 1.53 18.38
C LEU A 89 -22.81 2.50 17.21
#